data_AF-A0A7J0H6H2-F1
#
_entry.id   AF-A0A7J0H6H2-F1
#
_cell.length_a   1.000
_cell.length_b   1.000
_cell.length_c   1.000
_cell.angle_alpha   90.00
_cell.angle_beta   90.00
_cell.angle_gamma   90.00
#
_symmetry.space_group_name_H-M   'P 1'
#
loop_
_entity.id
_entity.type
_entity.pdbx_description
1 polymer ?
#
loop_
_entity_poly.entity_id
_entity_poly.type
_entity_poly.pdbx_seq_one_letter_code
_entity_poly.pdbx_strand_id
1 'polypeptide(L)'
;MQRGIQDSRDVCVAEKVAIFLWILSHHTKNRRTKFQFIRSGETVSRHFNAVLLAVLRLHDVLWFNPEPVQNNDPEDRWKWFENCLGALDGTFIPVLPPAATKARYRSRKGDYATNVLGVCSRNVRFIYALSGWEGSATDSRVLANALVRPHGRFYLVDAGYTNGPGLLAPYRSQRYHINIWRQGHLPQIREEVFNMNHSAARNVVERCFGVLKMRWGILRSYSYYPIRTQCRIVTACCLLHNFIKREMSIDPVDHEYDMWELHNMHNVPSKDPEDHITQIDTTTEWTEMRDNLATQMYNEFLATHGGGQ
;
A
#
# COMPACT_ATOMS: atom_id res chain seq x y z
N MET A 1 -15.56 26.96 12.76
CA MET A 1 -14.50 27.73 12.06
C MET A 1 -14.45 27.27 10.61
N GLN A 2 -14.98 28.06 9.67
CA GLN A 2 -15.21 27.68 8.28
C GLN A 2 -13.90 27.86 7.47
N ARG A 3 -13.07 26.80 7.34
CA ARG A 3 -11.78 26.82 6.60
C ARG A 3 -11.73 25.83 5.42
N GLY A 4 -12.86 25.72 4.72
CA GLY A 4 -12.95 25.03 3.43
C GLY A 4 -12.36 25.87 2.29
N ILE A 5 -12.23 25.27 1.11
CA ILE A 5 -11.94 26.04 -0.11
C ILE A 5 -13.21 26.81 -0.47
N GLN A 6 -13.05 28.07 -0.82
CA GLN A 6 -14.15 28.95 -1.23
C GLN A 6 -13.95 29.38 -2.68
N ASP A 7 -15.03 29.85 -3.30
CA ASP A 7 -14.93 30.52 -4.59
C ASP A 7 -14.02 31.74 -4.49
N SER A 8 -13.27 31.99 -5.55
CA SER A 8 -12.61 33.29 -5.77
C SER A 8 -13.34 34.00 -6.89
N ARG A 9 -13.08 35.30 -7.04
CA ARG A 9 -13.67 36.14 -8.09
C ARG A 9 -13.68 35.46 -9.47
N ASP A 10 -12.59 34.79 -9.83
CA ASP A 10 -12.39 34.28 -11.20
C ASP A 10 -12.35 32.75 -11.31
N VAL A 11 -12.42 32.01 -10.18
CA VAL A 11 -12.28 30.55 -10.16
C VAL A 11 -13.16 29.96 -9.06
N CYS A 12 -14.10 29.10 -9.44
CA CYS A 12 -14.98 28.41 -8.48
C CYS A 12 -14.29 27.21 -7.82
N VAL A 13 -14.84 26.70 -6.71
CA VAL A 13 -14.32 25.52 -6.00
C VAL A 13 -14.24 24.31 -6.93
N ALA A 14 -15.26 24.08 -7.75
CA ALA A 14 -15.29 22.97 -8.68
C ALA A 14 -14.11 23.02 -9.67
N GLU A 15 -13.81 24.20 -10.22
CA GLU A 15 -12.67 24.38 -11.12
C GLU A 15 -11.33 24.17 -10.39
N LYS A 16 -11.19 24.67 -9.14
CA LYS A 16 -9.98 24.44 -8.32
C LYS A 16 -9.73 22.95 -8.12
N VAL A 17 -10.76 22.20 -7.76
CA VAL A 17 -10.70 20.74 -7.57
C VAL A 17 -10.41 20.03 -8.89
N ALA A 18 -11.04 20.46 -9.99
CA ALA A 18 -10.79 19.91 -11.33
C ALA A 18 -9.33 20.09 -11.76
N ILE A 19 -8.72 21.27 -11.55
CA ILE A 19 -7.30 21.53 -11.81
C ILE A 19 -6.43 20.55 -11.01
N PHE A 20 -6.74 20.38 -9.72
CA PHE A 20 -6.00 19.49 -8.83
C PHE A 20 -6.06 18.03 -9.29
N LEU A 21 -7.26 17.49 -9.47
CA LEU A 21 -7.48 16.12 -9.92
C LEU A 21 -6.88 15.86 -11.30
N TRP A 22 -7.01 16.81 -12.23
CA TRP A 22 -6.42 16.71 -13.56
C TRP A 22 -4.90 16.52 -13.51
N ILE A 23 -4.22 17.29 -12.66
CA ILE A 23 -2.76 17.17 -12.45
C ILE A 23 -2.41 15.81 -11.82
N LEU A 24 -3.16 15.36 -10.81
CA LEU A 24 -2.89 14.08 -10.14
C LEU A 24 -3.07 12.88 -11.08
N SER A 25 -4.21 12.82 -11.79
CA SER A 25 -4.57 11.68 -12.64
C SER A 25 -3.65 11.56 -13.85
N HIS A 26 -3.33 12.69 -14.50
CA HIS A 26 -2.62 12.69 -15.79
C HIS A 26 -1.16 13.09 -15.69
N HIS A 27 -0.66 13.43 -14.49
CA HIS A 27 0.69 13.97 -14.28
C HIS A 27 1.02 15.17 -15.19
N THR A 28 0.03 16.02 -15.52
CA THR A 28 0.28 17.16 -16.40
C THR A 28 1.13 18.22 -15.71
N LYS A 29 2.06 18.82 -16.46
CA LYS A 29 2.86 19.94 -15.98
C LYS A 29 2.05 21.23 -16.05
N ASN A 30 2.33 22.17 -15.14
CA ASN A 30 1.69 23.48 -15.06
C ASN A 30 1.58 24.18 -16.44
N ARG A 31 2.66 24.13 -17.25
CA ARG A 31 2.69 24.69 -18.60
C ARG A 31 1.57 24.17 -19.52
N ARG A 32 1.13 22.91 -19.38
CA ARG A 32 0.01 22.35 -20.14
C ARG A 32 -1.33 22.66 -19.48
N THR A 33 -1.41 22.47 -18.16
CA THR A 33 -2.64 22.69 -17.39
C THR A 33 -3.17 24.13 -17.53
N LYS A 34 -2.27 25.12 -17.59
CA LYS A 34 -2.65 26.53 -17.76
C LYS A 34 -3.47 26.79 -19.04
N PHE A 35 -3.15 26.07 -20.13
CA PHE A 35 -3.90 26.19 -21.39
C PHE A 35 -5.22 25.41 -21.33
N GLN A 36 -5.20 24.21 -20.73
CA GLN A 36 -6.40 23.38 -20.57
C GLN A 36 -7.52 24.10 -19.81
N PHE A 37 -7.18 24.85 -18.77
CA PHE A 37 -8.14 25.57 -17.93
C PHE A 37 -8.25 27.06 -18.27
N ILE A 38 -7.47 27.56 -19.23
CA ILE A 38 -7.42 28.99 -19.60
C ILE A 38 -7.17 29.87 -18.35
N ARG A 39 -6.10 29.52 -17.62
CA ARG A 39 -5.64 30.22 -16.42
C ARG A 39 -4.16 30.54 -16.50
N SER A 40 -3.70 31.50 -15.71
CA SER A 40 -2.26 31.72 -15.55
C SER A 40 -1.61 30.53 -14.84
N GLY A 41 -0.31 30.30 -15.09
CA GLY A 41 0.41 29.22 -14.40
C GLY A 41 0.51 29.43 -12.89
N GLU A 42 0.56 30.70 -12.46
CA GLU A 42 0.49 31.05 -11.04
C GLU A 42 -0.86 30.65 -10.44
N THR A 43 -1.97 30.86 -11.14
CA THR A 43 -3.31 30.49 -10.67
C THR A 43 -3.49 28.98 -10.55
N VAL A 44 -2.99 28.23 -11.54
CA VAL A 44 -2.92 26.75 -11.46
C VAL A 44 -2.11 26.31 -10.24
N SER A 45 -0.93 26.89 -10.03
CA SER A 45 -0.05 26.54 -8.90
C SER A 45 -0.71 26.84 -7.55
N ARG A 46 -1.31 28.02 -7.41
CA ARG A 46 -1.98 28.46 -6.18
C ARG A 46 -3.12 27.51 -5.82
N HIS A 47 -3.99 27.19 -6.78
CA HIS A 47 -5.14 26.34 -6.53
C HIS A 47 -4.77 24.88 -6.33
N PHE A 48 -3.77 24.36 -7.04
CA PHE A 48 -3.22 23.03 -6.75
C PHE A 48 -2.78 22.90 -5.29
N ASN A 49 -1.99 23.87 -4.80
CA ASN A 49 -1.50 23.84 -3.41
C ASN A 49 -2.64 24.06 -2.39
N ALA A 50 -3.61 24.93 -2.69
CA ALA A 50 -4.76 25.16 -1.82
C ALA A 50 -5.62 23.89 -1.66
N VAL A 51 -5.90 23.18 -2.77
CA VAL A 51 -6.62 21.90 -2.77
C VAL A 51 -5.83 20.82 -2.08
N LEU A 52 -4.53 20.70 -2.35
CA LEU A 52 -3.65 19.75 -1.66
C LEU A 52 -3.76 19.90 -0.14
N LEU A 53 -3.60 21.13 0.38
CA LEU A 53 -3.69 21.39 1.81
C LEU A 53 -5.10 21.15 2.36
N ALA A 54 -6.16 21.41 1.58
CA ALA A 54 -7.52 21.15 2.02
C ALA A 54 -7.80 19.65 2.14
N VAL A 55 -7.39 18.83 1.16
CA VAL A 55 -7.54 17.37 1.22
C VAL A 55 -6.78 16.80 2.42
N LEU A 56 -5.56 17.27 2.69
CA LEU A 56 -4.80 16.82 3.85
C LEU A 56 -5.46 17.15 5.19
N ARG A 57 -6.24 18.23 5.27
CA ARG A 57 -7.02 18.55 6.48
C ARG A 57 -8.18 17.58 6.72
N LEU A 58 -8.58 16.80 5.72
CA LEU A 58 -9.63 15.78 5.83
C LEU A 58 -9.11 14.44 6.33
N HIS A 59 -7.85 14.35 6.78
CA HIS A 59 -7.24 13.08 7.17
C HIS A 59 -8.02 12.34 8.26
N ASP A 60 -8.51 13.04 9.29
CA ASP A 60 -9.32 12.47 10.38
C ASP A 60 -10.65 11.84 9.89
N VAL A 61 -11.12 12.26 8.71
CA VAL A 61 -12.39 11.81 8.14
C VAL A 61 -12.18 10.75 7.06
N LEU A 62 -11.06 10.82 6.34
CA LEU A 62 -10.80 9.99 5.16
C LEU A 62 -9.87 8.80 5.45
N TRP A 63 -9.15 8.77 6.56
CA TRP A 63 -8.49 7.54 6.99
C TRP A 63 -9.52 6.49 7.40
N PHE A 64 -9.27 5.24 7.00
CA PHE A 64 -10.15 4.14 7.36
C PHE A 64 -9.82 3.66 8.77
N ASN A 65 -10.83 3.60 9.64
CA ASN A 65 -10.71 2.96 10.95
C ASN A 65 -11.03 1.46 10.80
N PRO A 66 -10.05 0.56 10.94
CA PRO A 66 -10.26 -0.85 10.70
C PRO A 66 -10.95 -1.54 11.87
N GLU A 67 -11.88 -2.42 11.53
CA GLU A 67 -12.37 -3.44 12.46
C GLU A 67 -11.48 -4.68 12.36
N PRO A 68 -11.21 -5.35 13.50
CA PRO A 68 -10.50 -6.62 13.48
C PRO A 68 -11.27 -7.64 12.65
N VAL A 69 -10.53 -8.45 11.90
CA VAL A 69 -11.09 -9.63 11.22
C VAL A 69 -11.76 -10.52 12.26
N GLN A 70 -12.99 -10.92 11.95
CA GLN A 70 -13.75 -11.91 12.69
C GLN A 70 -13.81 -13.20 11.87
N ASN A 71 -13.72 -14.34 12.54
CA ASN A 71 -13.74 -15.66 11.90
C ASN A 71 -15.19 -16.12 11.61
N ASN A 72 -15.93 -15.32 10.83
CA ASN A 72 -17.35 -15.55 10.59
C ASN A 72 -17.65 -16.16 9.21
N ASP A 73 -16.71 -16.07 8.27
CA ASP A 73 -16.87 -16.54 6.89
C ASP A 73 -15.77 -17.57 6.54
N PRO A 74 -16.12 -18.86 6.35
CA PRO A 74 -15.15 -19.91 6.05
C PRO A 74 -14.55 -19.83 4.64
N GLU A 75 -15.10 -19.01 3.74
CA GLU A 75 -14.56 -18.77 2.39
C GLU A 75 -13.70 -17.50 2.32
N ASP A 76 -13.71 -16.66 3.36
CA ASP A 76 -12.86 -15.47 3.41
C ASP A 76 -11.38 -15.88 3.52
N ARG A 77 -10.55 -15.40 2.59
CA ARG A 77 -9.08 -15.55 2.64
C ARG A 77 -8.46 -15.02 3.94
N TRP A 78 -9.18 -14.19 4.69
CA TRP A 78 -8.77 -13.66 6.00
C TRP A 78 -9.20 -14.51 7.19
N LYS A 79 -10.01 -15.58 7.02
CA LYS A 79 -10.61 -16.38 8.11
C LYS A 79 -9.63 -16.83 9.19
N TRP A 80 -8.40 -17.13 8.77
CA TRP A 80 -7.33 -17.60 9.63
C TRP A 80 -6.68 -16.52 10.51
N PHE A 81 -6.89 -15.26 10.18
CA PHE A 81 -6.19 -14.13 10.76
C PHE A 81 -7.12 -13.30 11.65
N GLU A 82 -7.80 -13.97 12.59
CA GLU A 82 -8.62 -13.31 13.60
C GLU A 82 -7.83 -12.22 14.33
N ASN A 83 -8.46 -11.09 14.64
CA ASN A 83 -7.82 -9.89 15.23
C ASN A 83 -6.81 -9.17 14.33
N CYS A 84 -6.64 -9.61 13.08
CA CYS A 84 -5.87 -8.84 12.09
C CYS A 84 -6.62 -7.56 11.70
N LEU A 85 -5.90 -6.46 11.55
CA LEU A 85 -6.45 -5.17 11.10
C LEU A 85 -6.24 -4.91 9.61
N GLY A 86 -5.28 -5.59 8.98
CA GLY A 86 -4.93 -5.38 7.59
C GLY A 86 -3.52 -5.87 7.24
N ALA A 87 -3.05 -5.48 6.06
CA ALA A 87 -1.72 -5.81 5.57
C ALA A 87 -0.85 -4.55 5.44
N LEU A 88 0.43 -4.69 5.74
CA LEU A 88 1.44 -3.63 5.70
C LEU A 88 2.52 -3.96 4.68
N ASP A 89 2.87 -2.96 3.87
CA ASP A 89 3.98 -3.04 2.92
C ASP A 89 4.54 -1.66 2.59
N GLY A 90 5.76 -1.65 2.05
CA GLY A 90 6.38 -0.49 1.44
C GLY A 90 6.09 -0.40 -0.05
N THR A 91 6.07 0.82 -0.59
CA THR A 91 6.09 1.05 -2.03
C THR A 91 7.02 2.21 -2.37
N PHE A 92 7.76 2.07 -3.47
CA PHE A 92 8.62 3.14 -3.97
C PHE A 92 7.83 4.08 -4.90
N ILE A 93 7.97 5.38 -4.66
CA ILE A 93 7.48 6.44 -5.54
C ILE A 93 8.70 7.14 -6.15
N PRO A 94 8.81 7.22 -7.50
CA PRO A 94 9.93 7.90 -8.14
C PRO A 94 10.02 9.39 -7.75
N VAL A 95 11.23 9.86 -7.44
CA VAL A 95 11.48 11.26 -7.05
C VAL A 95 12.69 11.82 -7.78
N LEU A 96 12.79 13.15 -7.82
CA LEU A 96 13.96 13.85 -8.35
C LEU A 96 14.69 14.57 -7.19
N PRO A 97 15.64 13.90 -6.53
CA PRO A 97 16.33 14.46 -5.37
C PRO A 97 17.39 15.48 -5.80
N PRO A 98 17.62 16.54 -4.99
CA PRO A 98 18.76 17.44 -5.17
C PRO A 98 20.09 16.67 -5.20
N ALA A 99 21.07 17.18 -5.96
CA ALA A 99 22.37 16.53 -6.15
C ALA A 99 23.04 16.13 -4.82
N ALA A 100 23.03 17.03 -3.84
CA ALA A 100 23.60 16.81 -2.49
C ALA A 100 22.94 15.65 -1.71
N THR A 101 21.76 15.20 -2.12
CA THR A 101 20.96 14.20 -1.40
C THR A 101 20.66 12.96 -2.23
N LYS A 102 21.11 12.91 -3.50
CA LYS A 102 20.84 11.81 -4.46
C LYS A 102 21.11 10.43 -3.88
N ALA A 103 22.25 10.26 -3.21
CA ALA A 103 22.65 8.97 -2.65
C ALA A 103 21.62 8.40 -1.66
N ARG A 104 20.96 9.27 -0.88
CA ARG A 104 19.95 8.86 0.11
C ARG A 104 18.67 8.34 -0.53
N TYR A 105 18.30 8.87 -1.69
CA TYR A 105 17.09 8.45 -2.40
C TYR A 105 17.34 7.33 -3.42
N ARG A 106 18.57 6.83 -3.54
CA ARG A 106 18.88 5.73 -4.45
C ARG A 106 18.40 4.41 -3.86
N SER A 107 17.44 3.79 -4.53
CA SER A 107 16.97 2.45 -4.22
C SER A 107 18.03 1.40 -4.57
N ARG A 108 17.84 0.16 -4.09
CA ARG A 108 18.69 -0.98 -4.45
C ARG A 108 18.72 -1.25 -5.97
N LYS A 109 17.63 -0.95 -6.68
CA LYS A 109 17.51 -1.07 -8.14
C LYS A 109 18.20 0.07 -8.90
N GLY A 110 18.83 1.01 -8.20
CA GLY A 110 19.56 2.11 -8.79
C GLY A 110 18.70 3.35 -9.10
N ASP A 111 17.37 3.22 -9.10
CA ASP A 111 16.43 4.32 -9.31
C ASP A 111 16.32 5.25 -8.10
N TYR A 112 15.99 6.52 -8.34
CA TYR A 112 15.71 7.49 -7.28
C TYR A 112 14.24 7.46 -6.86
N ALA A 113 13.98 7.10 -5.61
CA ALA A 113 12.63 6.99 -5.07
C ALA A 113 12.56 7.39 -3.60
N THR A 114 11.36 7.72 -3.15
CA THR A 114 11.01 7.75 -1.72
C THR A 114 10.24 6.48 -1.39
N ASN A 115 10.51 5.90 -0.21
CA ASN A 115 9.73 4.79 0.32
C ASN A 115 8.46 5.34 1.00
N VAL A 116 7.33 4.71 0.70
CA VAL A 116 6.03 4.96 1.29
C VAL A 116 5.58 3.68 1.98
N LEU A 117 5.52 3.70 3.31
CA LEU A 117 4.92 2.61 4.08
C LEU A 117 3.41 2.80 4.11
N GLY A 118 2.65 1.76 3.81
CA GLY A 118 1.18 1.80 3.87
C GLY A 118 0.62 0.60 4.58
N VAL A 119 -0.52 0.81 5.23
CA VAL A 119 -1.34 -0.23 5.84
C VAL A 119 -2.71 -0.20 5.18
N CYS A 120 -3.16 -1.34 4.69
CA CYS A 120 -4.43 -1.47 3.97
C CYS A 120 -5.32 -2.52 4.63
N SER A 121 -6.59 -2.19 4.79
CA SER A 121 -7.63 -3.12 5.25
C SER A 121 -7.95 -4.16 4.18
N ARG A 122 -8.68 -5.22 4.58
CA ARG A 122 -9.22 -6.26 3.68
C ARG A 122 -10.04 -5.71 2.50
N ASN A 123 -10.62 -4.51 2.66
CA ASN A 123 -11.47 -3.85 1.67
C ASN A 123 -10.70 -2.85 0.78
N VAL A 124 -9.37 -2.98 0.67
CA VAL A 124 -8.53 -2.13 -0.19
C VAL A 124 -8.65 -0.64 0.18
N ARG A 125 -8.78 -0.33 1.47
CA ARG A 125 -8.77 1.04 2.03
C ARG A 125 -7.55 1.23 2.90
N PHE A 126 -6.87 2.36 2.74
CA PHE A 126 -5.73 2.72 3.56
C PHE A 126 -6.17 3.04 4.99
N ILE A 127 -5.56 2.35 5.94
CA ILE A 127 -5.65 2.65 7.37
C ILE A 127 -4.65 3.74 7.72
N TYR A 128 -3.47 3.66 7.11
CA TYR A 128 -2.35 4.56 7.36
C TYR A 128 -1.43 4.60 6.14
N ALA A 129 -0.78 5.74 5.91
CA ALA A 129 0.34 5.85 4.98
C ALA A 129 1.38 6.86 5.48
N LEU A 130 2.64 6.44 5.49
CA LEU A 130 3.78 7.26 5.82
C LEU A 130 4.68 7.43 4.61
N SER A 131 4.74 8.64 4.07
CA SER A 131 5.57 9.01 2.93
C SER A 131 6.79 9.82 3.38
N GLY A 132 7.88 9.76 2.59
CA GLY A 132 9.05 10.63 2.77
C GLY A 132 10.28 9.96 3.34
N TRP A 133 10.29 8.64 3.47
CA TRP A 133 11.50 7.91 3.77
C TRP A 133 12.42 7.86 2.56
N GLU A 134 13.72 7.93 2.85
CA GLU A 134 14.80 7.81 1.88
C GLU A 134 14.70 6.46 1.15
N GLY A 135 14.93 6.45 -0.18
CA GLY A 135 14.87 5.22 -0.99
C GLY A 135 15.89 4.15 -0.59
N SER A 136 16.95 4.55 0.14
CA SER A 136 17.94 3.62 0.71
C SER A 136 17.52 3.05 2.08
N ALA A 137 16.46 3.56 2.70
CA ALA A 137 16.02 3.09 4.01
C ALA A 137 15.44 1.66 3.90
N THR A 138 15.86 0.78 4.81
CA THR A 138 15.28 -0.56 4.94
C THR A 138 13.87 -0.49 5.52
N ASP A 139 13.03 -1.42 5.13
CA ASP A 139 11.65 -1.53 5.61
C ASP A 139 11.57 -1.61 7.14
N SER A 140 12.51 -2.32 7.79
CA SER A 140 12.62 -2.38 9.25
C SER A 140 12.86 -1.01 9.90
N ARG A 141 13.71 -0.17 9.28
CA ARG A 141 14.01 1.19 9.80
C ARG A 141 12.80 2.11 9.66
N VAL A 142 12.08 2.00 8.54
CA VAL A 142 10.84 2.74 8.32
C VAL A 142 9.80 2.33 9.38
N LEU A 143 9.59 1.03 9.57
CA LEU A 143 8.64 0.48 10.52
C LEU A 143 8.90 0.88 11.98
N ALA A 144 10.16 0.91 12.42
CA ALA A 144 10.53 1.28 13.79
C ALA A 144 10.11 2.71 14.16
N ASN A 145 9.93 3.58 13.16
CA ASN A 145 9.57 4.98 13.34
C ASN A 145 8.12 5.30 12.93
N ALA A 146 7.39 4.33 12.36
CA ALA A 146 6.15 4.61 11.63
C ALA A 146 4.86 4.22 12.36
N LEU A 147 4.90 3.24 13.27
CA LEU A 147 3.69 2.53 13.67
C LEU A 147 3.61 2.33 15.20
N VAL A 148 2.55 2.85 15.80
CA VAL A 148 2.10 2.38 17.12
C VAL A 148 1.61 0.95 16.96
N ARG A 149 2.20 0.02 17.71
CA ARG A 149 1.80 -1.38 17.67
C ARG A 149 0.37 -1.50 18.22
N PRO A 150 -0.56 -2.10 17.49
CA PRO A 150 -1.92 -2.24 17.99
C PRO A 150 -1.93 -3.29 19.12
N HIS A 151 -2.46 -2.92 20.29
CA HIS A 151 -2.56 -3.84 21.42
C HIS A 151 -3.58 -4.94 21.13
N GLY A 152 -3.18 -6.22 21.31
CA GLY A 152 -4.04 -7.38 21.10
C GLY A 152 -4.49 -7.61 19.64
N ARG A 153 -3.88 -6.92 18.67
CA ARG A 153 -4.20 -7.02 17.24
C ARG A 153 -2.91 -7.01 16.42
N PHE A 154 -2.99 -7.25 15.11
CA PHE A 154 -1.80 -7.27 14.26
C PHE A 154 -2.05 -6.89 12.81
N TYR A 155 -0.95 -6.69 12.09
CA TYR A 155 -0.91 -6.59 10.64
C TYR A 155 -0.15 -7.76 10.02
N LEU A 156 -0.58 -8.21 8.84
CA LEU A 156 0.21 -9.10 8.00
C LEU A 156 1.34 -8.31 7.33
N VAL A 157 2.57 -8.81 7.37
CA VAL A 157 3.75 -8.11 6.84
C VAL A 157 4.54 -8.98 5.86
N ASP A 158 5.33 -8.37 4.99
CA ASP A 158 6.21 -9.12 4.07
C ASP A 158 7.30 -9.91 4.81
N ALA A 159 7.94 -10.88 4.15
CA ALA A 159 9.07 -11.63 4.70
C ALA A 159 10.25 -10.73 5.10
N GLY A 160 10.29 -9.52 4.51
CA GLY A 160 11.23 -8.44 4.80
C GLY A 160 11.14 -7.87 6.23
N TYR A 161 10.06 -8.17 6.96
CA TYR A 161 9.81 -7.68 8.31
C TYR A 161 10.04 -8.78 9.36
N THR A 162 10.23 -8.37 10.61
CA THR A 162 10.39 -9.29 11.76
C THR A 162 9.03 -9.76 12.26
N ASN A 163 8.90 -11.06 12.54
CA ASN A 163 7.74 -11.61 13.24
C ASN A 163 7.80 -11.22 14.72
N GLY A 164 6.76 -10.57 15.24
CA GLY A 164 6.75 -10.12 16.64
C GLY A 164 5.55 -9.26 16.98
N PRO A 165 5.56 -8.60 18.16
CA PRO A 165 4.42 -7.83 18.67
C PRO A 165 3.76 -6.94 17.63
N GLY A 166 2.51 -7.27 17.29
CA GLY A 166 1.65 -6.56 16.35
C GLY A 166 1.91 -6.82 14.86
N LEU A 167 2.83 -7.73 14.50
CA LEU A 167 3.23 -8.01 13.12
C LEU A 167 3.40 -9.52 12.90
N LEU A 168 2.59 -10.09 12.02
CA LEU A 168 2.65 -11.49 11.66
C LEU A 168 3.33 -11.66 10.30
N ALA A 169 4.56 -12.17 10.33
CA ALA A 169 5.40 -12.39 9.14
C ALA A 169 5.35 -13.86 8.68
N PRO A 170 5.52 -14.12 7.37
CA PRO A 170 5.62 -15.48 6.83
C PRO A 170 6.86 -16.22 7.35
N TYR A 171 6.90 -17.53 7.14
CA TYR A 171 8.14 -18.31 7.31
C TYR A 171 9.13 -17.96 6.20
N ARG A 172 10.37 -17.65 6.61
CA ARG A 172 11.48 -17.40 5.68
C ARG A 172 12.05 -18.72 5.17
N SER A 173 12.74 -18.67 4.02
CA SER A 173 13.36 -19.83 3.37
C SER A 173 12.38 -20.96 3.01
N GLN A 174 11.11 -20.62 2.83
CA GLN A 174 10.04 -21.49 2.34
C GLN A 174 9.36 -20.82 1.13
N ARG A 175 8.64 -21.59 0.32
CA ARG A 175 7.84 -21.03 -0.77
C ARG A 175 6.84 -20.02 -0.21
N TYR A 176 6.78 -18.82 -0.78
CA TYR A 176 6.01 -17.69 -0.22
C TYR A 176 5.27 -16.87 -1.27
N HIS A 177 5.83 -16.68 -2.46
CA HIS A 177 5.20 -15.83 -3.47
C HIS A 177 3.87 -16.41 -3.98
N ILE A 178 2.83 -15.57 -4.03
CA ILE A 178 1.48 -15.96 -4.47
C ILE A 178 1.47 -16.62 -5.86
N ASN A 179 2.38 -16.18 -6.74
CA ASN A 179 2.51 -16.70 -8.10
C ASN A 179 2.92 -18.18 -8.14
N ILE A 180 3.65 -18.68 -7.14
CA ILE A 180 4.05 -20.10 -7.06
C ILE A 180 2.80 -20.99 -6.91
N TRP A 181 1.87 -20.57 -6.06
CA TRP A 181 0.61 -21.27 -5.80
C TRP A 181 -0.36 -21.16 -6.99
N ARG A 182 -0.44 -19.97 -7.60
CA ARG A 182 -1.25 -19.75 -8.81
C ARG A 182 -0.79 -20.61 -10.01
N GLN A 183 0.45 -21.08 -10.02
CA GLN A 183 1.00 -22.01 -11.02
C GLN A 183 0.68 -23.50 -10.73
N GLY A 184 -0.12 -23.79 -9.70
CA GLY A 184 -0.57 -25.16 -9.38
C GLY A 184 0.39 -25.97 -8.52
N HIS A 185 1.45 -25.36 -7.98
CA HIS A 185 2.31 -26.05 -7.02
C HIS A 185 1.59 -26.17 -5.68
N LEU A 186 1.38 -27.41 -5.21
CA LEU A 186 0.76 -27.63 -3.90
C LEU A 186 1.78 -27.45 -2.76
N PRO A 187 1.38 -26.81 -1.64
CA PRO A 187 2.20 -26.77 -0.43
C PRO A 187 2.37 -28.19 0.12
N GLN A 188 3.57 -28.51 0.59
CA GLN A 188 3.95 -29.85 1.07
C GLN A 188 4.02 -29.91 2.59
N ILE A 189 4.45 -28.81 3.21
CA ILE A 189 4.66 -28.70 4.65
C ILE A 189 3.76 -27.61 5.25
N ARG A 190 3.56 -27.65 6.57
CA ARG A 190 2.70 -26.70 7.29
C ARG A 190 3.12 -25.24 7.10
N GLU A 191 4.41 -24.97 7.02
CA GLU A 191 4.97 -23.64 6.82
C GLU A 191 4.59 -23.08 5.44
N GLU A 192 4.53 -23.94 4.42
CA GLU A 192 4.12 -23.57 3.08
C GLU A 192 2.63 -23.31 2.97
N VAL A 193 1.79 -24.11 3.65
CA VAL A 193 0.34 -23.84 3.73
C VAL A 193 0.10 -22.50 4.42
N PHE A 194 0.82 -22.21 5.50
CA PHE A 194 0.75 -20.91 6.15
C PHE A 194 1.14 -19.78 5.20
N ASN A 195 2.29 -19.89 4.54
CA ASN A 195 2.76 -18.87 3.59
C ASN A 195 1.81 -18.66 2.41
N MET A 196 1.16 -19.72 1.93
CA MET A 196 0.13 -19.64 0.90
C MET A 196 -1.06 -18.80 1.36
N ASN A 197 -1.66 -19.12 2.51
CA ASN A 197 -2.80 -18.36 3.04
C ASN A 197 -2.40 -16.92 3.42
N HIS A 198 -1.22 -16.75 4.02
CA HIS A 198 -0.68 -15.45 4.40
C HIS A 198 -0.48 -14.55 3.17
N SER A 199 0.19 -15.04 2.13
CA SER A 199 0.42 -14.27 0.90
C SER A 199 -0.88 -13.91 0.19
N ALA A 200 -1.88 -14.81 0.18
CA ALA A 200 -3.20 -14.56 -0.41
C ALA A 200 -3.97 -13.43 0.30
N ALA A 201 -3.94 -13.40 1.64
CA ALA A 201 -4.53 -12.32 2.42
C ALA A 201 -3.74 -11.01 2.28
N ARG A 202 -2.41 -11.08 2.42
CA ARG A 202 -1.50 -9.92 2.39
C ARG A 202 -1.53 -9.17 1.06
N ASN A 203 -1.75 -9.86 -0.06
CA ASN A 203 -1.79 -9.26 -1.41
C ASN A 203 -2.74 -8.04 -1.53
N VAL A 204 -3.70 -7.86 -0.62
CA VAL A 204 -4.54 -6.65 -0.57
C VAL A 204 -3.74 -5.34 -0.55
N VAL A 205 -2.58 -5.30 0.12
CA VAL A 205 -1.78 -4.06 0.22
C VAL A 205 -1.07 -3.75 -1.09
N GLU A 206 -0.61 -4.78 -1.79
CA GLU A 206 -0.03 -4.68 -3.13
C GLU A 206 -1.08 -4.19 -4.12
N ARG A 207 -2.27 -4.80 -4.11
CA ARG A 207 -3.43 -4.38 -4.92
C ARG A 207 -3.82 -2.93 -4.62
N CYS A 208 -3.86 -2.53 -3.35
CA CYS A 208 -4.20 -1.17 -2.96
C CYS A 208 -3.21 -0.13 -3.52
N PHE A 209 -1.90 -0.39 -3.42
CA PHE A 209 -0.89 0.46 -4.04
C PHE A 209 -0.94 0.42 -5.57
N GLY A 210 -1.26 -0.74 -6.15
CA GLY A 210 -1.45 -0.93 -7.58
C GLY A 210 -2.55 -0.03 -8.14
N VAL A 211 -3.76 -0.13 -7.59
CA VAL A 211 -4.90 0.73 -7.94
C VAL A 211 -4.58 2.20 -7.72
N LEU A 212 -3.91 2.55 -6.61
CA LEU A 212 -3.50 3.92 -6.32
C LEU A 212 -2.60 4.48 -7.44
N LYS A 213 -1.59 3.73 -7.87
CA LYS A 213 -0.65 4.14 -8.92
C LYS A 213 -1.29 4.13 -10.32
N MET A 214 -2.22 3.21 -10.57
CA MET A 214 -2.96 3.15 -11.83
C MET A 214 -3.83 4.40 -12.00
N ARG A 215 -4.54 4.80 -10.95
CA ARG A 215 -5.42 5.98 -10.94
C ARG A 215 -4.64 7.29 -11.00
N TRP A 216 -3.59 7.43 -10.20
CA TRP A 216 -2.87 8.69 -10.03
C TRP A 216 -1.56 8.67 -10.79
N GLY A 217 -1.59 9.10 -12.05
CA GLY A 217 -0.42 9.13 -12.92
C GLY A 217 0.79 9.88 -12.35
N ILE A 218 0.56 10.87 -11.49
CA ILE A 218 1.62 11.62 -10.80
C ILE A 218 2.52 10.75 -9.90
N LEU A 219 2.06 9.56 -9.50
CA LEU A 219 2.79 8.62 -8.66
C LEU A 219 3.65 7.63 -9.46
N ARG A 220 3.48 7.56 -10.78
CA ARG A 220 4.16 6.57 -11.65
C ARG A 220 5.51 7.06 -12.19
N SER A 221 5.79 8.36 -12.11
CA SER A 221 7.06 8.93 -12.56
C SER A 221 7.44 10.13 -11.70
N TYR A 222 8.72 10.50 -11.74
CA TYR A 222 9.19 11.61 -10.93
C TYR A 222 8.52 12.92 -11.34
N SER A 223 8.19 13.74 -10.35
CA SER A 223 7.72 15.10 -10.58
C SER A 223 8.79 16.12 -10.17
N TYR A 224 8.62 17.37 -10.59
CA TYR A 224 9.52 18.47 -10.24
C TYR A 224 9.12 19.17 -8.93
N TYR A 225 8.12 18.62 -8.23
CA TYR A 225 7.75 19.11 -6.91
C TYR A 225 8.88 18.82 -5.91
N PRO A 226 9.13 19.71 -4.93
CA PRO A 226 9.98 19.38 -3.80
C PRO A 226 9.52 18.08 -3.13
N ILE A 227 10.45 17.28 -2.62
CA ILE A 227 10.15 15.96 -2.03
C ILE A 227 9.06 16.07 -0.95
N ARG A 228 9.12 17.10 -0.10
CA ARG A 228 8.08 17.36 0.92
C ARG A 228 6.68 17.52 0.31
N THR A 229 6.57 18.18 -0.84
CA THR A 229 5.31 18.35 -1.57
C THR A 229 4.89 17.04 -2.23
N GLN A 230 5.83 16.24 -2.76
CA GLN A 230 5.53 14.90 -3.29
C GLN A 230 4.97 13.98 -2.19
N CYS A 231 5.54 14.01 -0.98
CA CYS A 231 5.04 13.24 0.16
C CYS A 231 3.60 13.60 0.51
N ARG A 232 3.29 14.91 0.51
CA ARG A 232 1.92 15.43 0.67
C ARG A 232 0.98 14.97 -0.43
N ILE A 233 1.45 14.95 -1.68
CA ILE A 233 0.67 14.45 -2.83
C ILE A 233 0.34 12.97 -2.64
N VAL A 234 1.32 12.14 -2.24
CA VAL A 234 1.11 10.72 -1.95
C VAL A 234 0.01 10.56 -0.90
N THR A 235 0.11 11.26 0.23
CA THR A 235 -0.90 11.20 1.30
C THR A 235 -2.28 11.63 0.79
N ALA A 236 -2.37 12.72 0.03
CA ALA A 236 -3.64 13.18 -0.55
C ALA A 236 -4.24 12.15 -1.51
N CYS A 237 -3.42 11.50 -2.34
CA CYS A 237 -3.88 10.40 -3.21
C CYS A 237 -4.45 9.23 -2.40
N CYS A 238 -3.83 8.84 -1.28
CA CYS A 238 -4.35 7.79 -0.39
C CYS A 238 -5.70 8.19 0.25
N LEU A 239 -5.82 9.44 0.70
CA LEU A 239 -7.08 9.95 1.27
C LEU A 239 -8.20 9.98 0.23
N LEU A 240 -7.91 10.43 -1.00
CA LEU A 240 -8.87 10.43 -2.10
C LEU A 240 -9.24 9.02 -2.55
N HIS A 241 -8.30 8.07 -2.52
CA HIS A 241 -8.58 6.65 -2.75
C HIS A 241 -9.62 6.13 -1.76
N ASN A 242 -9.45 6.42 -0.47
CA ASN A 242 -10.43 6.04 0.55
C ASN A 242 -11.79 6.71 0.36
N PHE A 243 -11.80 7.99 -0.02
CA PHE A 243 -13.04 8.70 -0.35
C PHE A 243 -13.78 7.99 -1.50
N ILE A 244 -13.08 7.67 -2.60
CA ILE A 244 -13.65 6.92 -3.72
C ILE A 244 -14.22 5.58 -3.24
N LYS A 245 -13.46 4.81 -2.45
CA LYS A 245 -13.90 3.53 -1.89
C LYS A 245 -15.09 3.62 -0.94
N ARG A 246 -15.35 4.79 -0.37
CA ARG A 246 -16.49 5.03 0.52
C ARG A 246 -17.74 5.40 -0.27
N GLU A 247 -17.59 6.26 -1.28
CA GLU A 247 -18.72 6.81 -2.03
C GLU A 247 -19.12 5.96 -3.25
N MET A 248 -18.18 5.24 -3.86
CA MET A 248 -18.43 4.41 -5.03
C MET A 248 -18.57 2.94 -4.64
N SER A 249 -19.73 2.36 -4.93
CA SER A 249 -19.98 0.92 -4.72
C SER A 249 -19.17 0.06 -5.69
N ILE A 250 -18.95 0.55 -6.92
CA ILE A 250 -18.15 -0.10 -7.96
C ILE A 250 -17.18 0.93 -8.51
N ASP A 251 -15.89 0.62 -8.47
CA ASP A 251 -14.81 1.46 -8.98
C ASP A 251 -14.22 0.82 -10.25
N PRO A 252 -14.41 1.43 -11.44
CA PRO A 252 -13.95 0.85 -12.70
C PRO A 252 -12.46 0.53 -12.73
N VAL A 253 -11.64 1.30 -12.01
CA VAL A 253 -10.18 1.11 -11.97
C VAL A 253 -9.80 -0.14 -11.17
N ASP A 254 -10.63 -0.59 -10.22
CA ASP A 254 -10.39 -1.87 -9.55
C ASP A 254 -10.46 -3.02 -10.55
N HIS A 255 -11.52 -3.04 -11.36
CA HIS A 255 -11.69 -4.05 -12.40
C HIS A 255 -10.59 -3.96 -13.45
N GLU A 256 -10.21 -2.75 -13.88
CA GLU A 256 -9.10 -2.55 -14.81
C GLU A 256 -7.78 -3.10 -14.24
N TYR A 257 -7.52 -2.86 -12.96
CA TYR A 257 -6.33 -3.37 -12.28
C TYR A 257 -6.36 -4.88 -12.12
N ASP A 258 -7.49 -5.47 -11.74
CA ASP A 258 -7.63 -6.92 -11.60
C ASP A 258 -7.39 -7.62 -12.94
N MET A 259 -7.96 -7.09 -14.04
CA MET A 259 -7.69 -7.58 -15.38
C MET A 259 -6.22 -7.42 -15.77
N TRP A 260 -5.60 -6.28 -15.46
CA TRP A 260 -4.18 -6.03 -15.72
C TRP A 260 -3.26 -6.99 -14.93
N GLU A 261 -3.58 -7.29 -13.68
CA GLU A 261 -2.84 -8.23 -12.84
C GLU A 261 -2.90 -9.64 -13.43
N LEU A 262 -4.10 -10.10 -13.84
CA LEU A 262 -4.29 -11.41 -14.47
C LEU A 262 -3.47 -11.57 -15.75
N HIS A 263 -3.45 -10.57 -16.63
CA HIS A 263 -2.66 -10.63 -17.87
C HIS A 263 -1.14 -10.61 -17.62
N ASN A 264 -0.70 -10.00 -16.52
CA ASN A 264 0.72 -9.81 -16.23
C ASN A 264 1.28 -10.76 -15.17
N MET A 265 0.51 -11.78 -14.76
CA MET A 265 0.93 -12.78 -13.77
C MET A 265 2.29 -13.45 -14.09
N HIS A 266 2.66 -13.52 -15.37
CA HIS A 266 3.94 -14.08 -15.84
C HIS A 266 5.08 -13.07 -15.94
N ASN A 267 4.78 -11.77 -15.88
CA ASN A 267 5.74 -10.66 -16.10
C ASN A 267 6.04 -9.84 -14.84
N VAL A 268 5.42 -10.14 -13.69
CA VAL A 268 5.77 -9.48 -12.42
C VAL A 268 7.17 -9.97 -12.04
N PRO A 269 8.19 -9.09 -12.01
CA PRO A 269 9.50 -9.48 -11.53
C PRO A 269 9.32 -9.97 -10.09
N SER A 270 9.76 -11.19 -9.79
CA SER A 270 9.94 -11.59 -8.40
C SER A 270 10.75 -10.49 -7.70
N LYS A 271 10.28 -9.99 -6.56
CA LYS A 271 11.21 -9.34 -5.63
C LYS A 271 12.33 -10.38 -5.43
N ASP A 272 13.57 -10.02 -5.76
CA ASP A 272 14.70 -10.96 -5.76
C ASP A 272 14.71 -11.82 -4.49
N PRO A 273 15.00 -13.13 -4.61
CA PRO A 273 14.96 -14.08 -3.48
C PRO A 273 16.05 -13.86 -2.42
N GLU A 274 16.92 -12.87 -2.57
CA GLU A 274 18.05 -12.62 -1.68
C GLU A 274 17.82 -11.39 -0.79
N ASP A 275 16.99 -11.55 0.24
CA ASP A 275 17.12 -10.78 1.47
C ASP A 275 17.40 -11.78 2.60
N HIS A 276 18.68 -12.16 2.74
CA HIS A 276 19.17 -12.74 3.99
C HIS A 276 19.12 -11.64 5.07
N ILE A 277 17.96 -11.46 5.68
CA ILE A 277 17.81 -10.60 6.85
C ILE A 277 18.49 -11.31 8.02
N THR A 278 19.57 -10.71 8.48
CA THR A 278 20.27 -11.00 9.73
C THR A 278 19.28 -10.97 10.90
N GLN A 279 19.44 -11.95 11.80
CA GLN A 279 18.59 -12.19 12.96
C GLN A 279 18.25 -10.90 13.72
N ILE A 280 16.95 -10.71 13.96
CA ILE A 280 16.44 -9.79 14.99
C ILE A 280 15.39 -10.59 15.75
N ASP A 281 15.49 -10.55 17.08
CA ASP A 281 14.79 -11.42 18.01
C ASP A 281 13.28 -11.49 17.75
N THR A 282 12.82 -12.70 17.44
CA THR A 282 11.40 -13.06 17.48
C THR A 282 11.00 -13.29 18.93
N THR A 283 9.85 -12.79 19.35
CA THR A 283 9.27 -13.18 20.64
C THR A 283 8.68 -14.58 20.55
N THR A 284 8.88 -15.41 21.57
CA THR A 284 8.37 -16.79 21.64
C THR A 284 6.87 -16.85 21.39
N GLU A 285 6.09 -15.95 22.01
CA GLU A 285 4.63 -15.88 21.90
C GLU A 285 4.13 -15.76 20.45
N TRP A 286 4.74 -14.89 19.64
CA TRP A 286 4.33 -14.67 18.25
C TRP A 286 4.79 -15.80 17.32
N THR A 287 5.86 -16.49 17.69
CA THR A 287 6.29 -17.70 16.98
C THR A 287 5.32 -18.85 17.26
N GLU A 288 4.94 -19.07 18.52
CA GLU A 288 3.94 -20.08 18.91
C GLU A 288 2.58 -19.79 18.28
N MET A 289 2.12 -18.54 18.30
CA MET A 289 0.87 -18.14 17.62
C MET A 289 0.91 -18.53 16.14
N ARG A 290 2.01 -18.22 15.44
CA ARG A 290 2.16 -18.54 14.01
C ARG A 290 2.21 -20.06 13.78
N ASP A 291 2.94 -20.80 14.60
CA ASP A 291 3.06 -22.25 14.50
C ASP A 291 1.73 -22.97 14.75
N ASN A 292 0.93 -22.47 15.69
CA ASN A 292 -0.43 -22.94 15.94
C ASN A 292 -1.33 -22.71 14.72
N LEU A 293 -1.30 -21.52 14.13
CA LEU A 293 -2.03 -21.22 12.89
C LEU A 293 -1.60 -22.12 11.73
N ALA A 294 -0.29 -22.28 11.52
CA ALA A 294 0.25 -23.14 10.47
C ALA A 294 -0.22 -24.59 10.62
N THR A 295 -0.24 -25.10 11.85
CA THR A 295 -0.71 -26.46 12.16
C THR A 295 -2.21 -26.61 11.90
N GLN A 296 -3.04 -25.64 12.31
CA GLN A 296 -4.48 -25.65 12.04
C GLN A 296 -4.78 -25.63 10.53
N MET A 297 -4.13 -24.72 9.79
CA MET A 297 -4.27 -24.62 8.34
C MET A 297 -3.83 -25.91 7.63
N TYR A 298 -2.74 -26.52 8.08
CA TYR A 298 -2.23 -27.76 7.50
C TYR A 298 -3.18 -28.94 7.72
N ASN A 299 -3.77 -29.06 8.91
CA ASN A 299 -4.76 -30.10 9.20
C ASN A 299 -6.01 -29.97 8.31
N GLU A 300 -6.51 -28.74 8.10
CA GLU A 300 -7.63 -28.49 7.18
C GLU A 300 -7.23 -28.79 5.71
N PHE A 301 -6.01 -28.43 5.32
CA PHE A 301 -5.47 -28.76 4.00
C PHE A 301 -5.40 -30.28 3.76
N LEU A 302 -4.93 -31.05 4.74
CA LEU A 302 -4.92 -32.52 4.67
C LEU A 302 -6.32 -33.11 4.64
N ALA A 303 -7.28 -32.57 5.40
CA ALA A 303 -8.66 -33.04 5.37
C ALA A 303 -9.32 -32.84 4.00
N THR A 304 -8.95 -31.77 3.29
CA THR A 304 -9.51 -31.43 1.97
C THR A 304 -8.79 -32.10 0.79
N HIS A 305 -7.49 -32.38 0.91
CA HIS A 305 -6.66 -32.91 -0.19
C HIS A 305 -6.10 -34.32 0.05
N GLY A 306 -6.20 -34.85 1.28
CA GLY A 306 -5.66 -36.15 1.68
C GLY A 306 -6.69 -37.30 1.75
N GLY A 307 -7.98 -37.02 1.54
CA GLY A 307 -9.06 -38.02 1.55
C GLY A 307 -9.14 -38.94 0.33
N GLY A 308 -8.12 -38.95 -0.52
CA GLY A 308 -8.01 -39.80 -1.71
C GLY A 308 -6.78 -40.70 -1.65
N GLN A 309 -6.81 -41.70 -0.77
CA GLN A 309 -5.98 -42.91 -0.85
C GLN A 309 -6.87 -44.14 -0.65
#